data_AF-A0A7J5UX92-F1
#
_entry.id   AF-A0A7J5UX92-F1
#
_cell.length_a   1.000
_cell.length_b   1.000
_cell.length_c   1.000
_cell.angle_alpha   90.00
_cell.angle_beta   90.00
_cell.angle_gamma   90.00
#
_symmetry.space_group_name_H-M   'P 1'
#
loop_
_entity.id
_entity.type
_entity.pdbx_description
1 polymer ?
#
loop_
_entity_poly.entity_id
_entity_poly.type
_entity_poly.pdbx_seq_one_letter_code
_entity_poly.pdbx_strand_id
1 'polypeptide(L)'
;MKKLQAISKIKISLLMIIAIIFVQSCTDEEIITEYPYHEISEEYQAYTAFDSGSYWVYQKTTATINNIDTVKITKVNFDRRFHIDNTTTGFFYDAIEQSLSSTYIGLEKAETSAGSPINNSTMNENYRIFFNSGSYYSVFIPKFPVDSMQLLGDAEGNYQNLAFHNQLEIQGRIYTDVFHTQVIFNVGQVDQGIMEFFFAKDFGLVKYTKKQLINDIQINDEWVLTNSMLTRIP
;
A
#
# COMPACT_ATOMS: atom_id res chain seq x y z
N MET A 1 -75.27 29.01 15.83
CA MET A 1 -74.16 28.50 16.66
C MET A 1 -73.67 27.08 16.36
N LYS A 2 -74.49 26.13 15.86
CA LYS A 2 -74.04 24.74 15.62
C LYS A 2 -73.07 24.52 14.44
N LYS A 3 -73.04 25.39 13.42
CA LYS A 3 -72.16 25.24 12.24
C LYS A 3 -70.68 25.57 12.48
N LEU A 4 -70.36 26.47 13.43
CA LEU A 4 -68.96 26.84 13.72
C LEU A 4 -68.19 25.74 14.48
N GLN A 5 -68.86 25.01 15.37
CA GLN A 5 -68.25 23.91 16.14
C GLN A 5 -67.90 22.69 15.27
N ALA A 6 -68.66 22.43 14.20
CA ALA A 6 -68.38 21.32 13.29
C ALA A 6 -67.13 21.55 12.44
N ILE A 7 -66.93 22.78 11.94
CA ILE A 7 -65.76 23.16 11.12
C ILE A 7 -64.48 23.15 11.98
N SER A 8 -64.57 23.53 13.25
CA SER A 8 -63.45 23.46 14.21
C SER A 8 -62.99 22.02 14.46
N LYS A 9 -63.92 21.07 14.65
CA LYS A 9 -63.58 19.66 14.90
C LYS A 9 -62.94 18.98 13.67
N ILE A 10 -63.40 19.31 12.46
CA ILE A 10 -62.84 18.78 11.21
C ILE A 10 -61.40 19.27 10.99
N LYS A 11 -61.10 20.54 11.30
CA LYS A 11 -59.73 21.10 11.20
C LYS A 11 -58.76 20.47 12.20
N ILE A 12 -59.21 20.17 13.43
CA ILE A 12 -58.38 19.53 14.46
C ILE A 12 -58.11 18.06 14.11
N SER A 13 -59.10 17.34 13.57
CA SER A 13 -58.90 15.96 13.10
C SER A 13 -57.97 15.88 11.89
N LEU A 14 -58.02 16.84 10.95
CA LEU A 14 -57.11 16.85 9.80
C LEU A 14 -55.65 17.16 10.22
N LEU A 15 -55.46 18.04 11.21
CA LEU A 15 -54.14 18.35 11.75
C LEU A 15 -53.51 17.15 12.48
N MET A 16 -54.32 16.34 13.19
CA MET A 16 -53.82 15.09 13.79
C MET A 16 -53.44 14.04 12.74
N ILE A 17 -54.21 13.90 11.66
CA ILE A 17 -53.89 12.93 10.61
C ILE A 17 -52.59 13.30 9.88
N ILE A 18 -52.37 14.59 9.59
CA ILE A 18 -51.12 15.07 8.99
C ILE A 18 -49.93 14.84 9.95
N ALA A 19 -50.10 15.11 11.25
CA ALA A 19 -49.05 14.85 12.24
C ALA A 19 -48.68 13.35 12.32
N ILE A 20 -49.65 12.44 12.23
CA ILE A 20 -49.41 10.99 12.26
C ILE A 20 -48.63 10.50 11.01
N ILE A 21 -48.88 11.09 9.84
CA ILE A 21 -48.15 10.75 8.60
C ILE A 21 -46.67 11.20 8.68
N PHE A 22 -46.37 12.30 9.38
CA PHE A 22 -44.99 12.75 9.58
C PHE A 22 -44.20 11.89 10.59
N VAL A 23 -44.85 11.22 11.55
CA VAL A 23 -44.14 10.34 12.50
C VAL A 23 -43.84 8.95 11.90
N GLN A 24 -44.60 8.51 10.89
CA GLN A 24 -44.36 7.23 10.21
C GLN A 24 -43.37 7.30 9.03
N SER A 25 -42.89 8.49 8.66
CA SER A 25 -41.86 8.65 7.62
C SER A 25 -40.42 8.48 8.15
N CYS A 26 -40.26 8.10 9.42
CA CYS A 26 -38.97 7.78 10.04
C CYS A 26 -38.99 6.33 10.54
N THR A 27 -39.30 5.39 9.67
CA THR A 27 -39.03 3.97 9.92
C THR A 27 -38.51 3.37 8.63
N ASP A 28 -37.21 3.53 8.45
CA ASP A 28 -36.29 2.58 7.84
C ASP A 28 -34.90 3.22 7.99
N GLU A 29 -34.37 3.21 9.21
CA GLU A 29 -32.91 3.20 9.33
C GLU A 29 -32.48 1.87 8.70
N GLU A 30 -32.09 1.92 7.43
CA GLU A 30 -31.24 0.89 6.85
C GLU A 30 -30.17 0.60 7.89
N ILE A 31 -30.17 -0.63 8.43
CA ILE A 31 -29.09 -1.07 9.30
C ILE A 31 -27.85 -0.97 8.43
N ILE A 32 -27.08 0.12 8.59
CA ILE A 32 -25.77 0.26 7.96
C ILE A 32 -24.96 -0.88 8.58
N THR A 33 -24.84 -2.00 7.87
CA THR A 33 -23.82 -3.00 8.18
C THR A 33 -22.49 -2.26 8.12
N GLU A 34 -21.89 -2.03 9.28
CA GLU A 34 -20.58 -1.38 9.36
C GLU A 34 -19.62 -2.15 8.47
N TYR A 35 -19.10 -1.47 7.44
CA TYR A 35 -18.05 -2.05 6.60
C TYR A 35 -16.84 -2.35 7.48
N PRO A 36 -16.21 -3.53 7.33
CA PRO A 36 -15.02 -3.84 8.10
C PRO A 36 -13.92 -2.82 7.80
N TYR A 37 -13.08 -2.57 8.79
CA TYR A 37 -11.96 -1.64 8.70
C TYR A 37 -10.64 -2.38 8.92
N HIS A 38 -9.66 -2.10 8.06
CA HIS A 38 -8.32 -2.67 8.12
C HIS A 38 -7.28 -1.60 8.42
N GLU A 39 -6.53 -1.79 9.49
CA GLU A 39 -5.43 -0.92 9.90
C GLU A 39 -4.08 -1.49 9.44
N ILE A 40 -3.10 -0.62 9.24
CA ILE A 40 -1.72 -1.04 8.94
C ILE A 40 -1.04 -1.40 10.27
N SER A 41 -0.65 -2.66 10.43
CA SER A 41 0.00 -3.12 11.67
C SER A 41 1.30 -2.38 11.98
N GLU A 42 1.59 -2.17 13.27
CA GLU A 42 2.88 -1.60 13.72
C GLU A 42 4.07 -2.42 13.21
N GLU A 43 3.91 -3.74 13.13
CA GLU A 43 4.92 -4.63 12.59
C GLU A 43 5.19 -4.33 11.10
N TYR A 44 4.17 -4.04 10.30
CA TYR A 44 4.35 -3.72 8.88
C TYR A 44 4.93 -2.32 8.67
N GLN A 45 4.44 -1.36 9.47
CA GLN A 45 5.00 -0.01 9.53
C GLN A 45 6.49 -0.06 9.83
N ALA A 46 6.95 -1.10 10.54
CA ALA A 46 8.35 -1.24 10.87
C ALA A 46 9.30 -1.38 9.67
N TYR A 47 8.77 -1.74 8.51
CA TYR A 47 9.53 -1.92 7.27
C TYR A 47 9.28 -0.81 6.25
N THR A 48 8.14 -0.11 6.34
CA THR A 48 7.64 0.69 5.21
C THR A 48 7.31 2.12 5.58
N ALA A 49 6.98 2.39 6.85
CA ALA A 49 6.41 3.67 7.28
C ALA A 49 7.46 4.52 8.02
N PHE A 50 7.98 5.53 7.32
CA PHE A 50 8.96 6.49 7.83
C PHE A 50 8.50 7.92 7.54
N ASP A 51 8.82 8.85 8.43
CA ASP A 51 8.38 10.24 8.38
C ASP A 51 9.23 11.05 7.37
N SER A 52 8.70 12.21 6.99
CA SER A 52 9.37 13.23 6.21
C SER A 52 10.76 13.58 6.77
N GLY A 53 11.71 13.82 5.87
CA GLY A 53 13.11 14.03 6.22
C GLY A 53 13.93 12.74 6.35
N SER A 54 13.28 11.57 6.42
CA SER A 54 13.98 10.28 6.33
C SER A 54 14.65 10.10 4.96
N TYR A 55 15.79 9.42 4.93
CA TYR A 55 16.51 9.14 3.69
C TYR A 55 17.32 7.85 3.71
N TRP A 56 17.56 7.35 2.50
CA TRP A 56 18.45 6.24 2.18
C TRP A 56 19.50 6.68 1.18
N VAL A 57 20.73 6.17 1.33
CA VAL A 57 21.83 6.37 0.39
C VAL A 57 22.25 5.00 -0.13
N TYR A 58 21.95 4.72 -1.39
CA TYR A 58 22.30 3.49 -2.07
C TYR A 58 23.53 3.67 -2.94
N GLN A 59 24.37 2.64 -3.00
CA GLN A 59 25.47 2.56 -3.96
C GLN A 59 25.21 1.44 -4.96
N LYS A 60 25.40 1.72 -6.25
CA LYS A 60 25.36 0.70 -7.29
C LYS A 60 26.65 -0.11 -7.27
N THR A 61 26.56 -1.37 -6.90
CA THR A 61 27.73 -2.26 -6.72
C THR A 61 28.20 -2.90 -8.02
N THR A 62 27.36 -2.90 -9.05
CA THR A 62 27.69 -3.45 -10.38
C THR A 62 28.28 -2.41 -11.34
N ALA A 63 28.40 -1.15 -10.92
CA ALA A 63 28.97 -0.09 -11.73
C ALA A 63 30.49 0.01 -11.55
N THR A 64 31.22 0.34 -12.62
CA THR A 64 32.66 0.64 -12.59
C THR A 64 32.95 2.07 -12.10
N ILE A 65 31.93 2.92 -12.09
CA ILE A 65 31.95 4.28 -11.55
C ILE A 65 31.06 4.35 -10.30
N ASN A 66 31.39 5.26 -9.38
CA ASN A 66 30.66 5.40 -8.14
C ASN A 66 29.29 6.06 -8.38
N ASN A 67 28.26 5.24 -8.59
CA ASN A 67 26.88 5.70 -8.72
C ASN A 67 26.21 5.63 -7.35
N ILE A 68 25.81 6.78 -6.84
CA ILE A 68 25.10 6.94 -5.58
C ILE A 68 23.70 7.43 -5.86
N ASP A 69 22.70 6.78 -5.26
CA ASP A 69 21.34 7.31 -5.22
C ASP A 69 20.94 7.70 -3.80
N THR A 70 20.53 8.95 -3.61
CA THR A 70 19.90 9.39 -2.38
C THR A 70 18.39 9.45 -2.57
N VAL A 71 17.66 8.62 -1.83
CA VAL A 71 16.20 8.61 -1.80
C VAL A 71 15.73 9.30 -0.52
N LYS A 72 14.89 10.32 -0.62
CA LYS A 72 14.37 11.08 0.53
C LYS A 72 12.85 11.07 0.55
N ILE A 73 12.28 10.99 1.74
CA ILE A 73 10.86 11.26 1.95
C ILE A 73 10.67 12.76 2.09
N THR A 74 9.92 13.34 1.15
CA THR A 74 9.64 14.79 1.12
C THR A 74 8.31 15.12 1.77
N LYS A 75 7.37 14.18 1.78
CA LYS A 75 6.02 14.34 2.34
C LYS A 75 5.45 12.98 2.73
N VAL A 76 4.65 12.96 3.79
CA VAL A 76 3.83 11.81 4.18
C VAL A 76 2.37 12.25 4.25
N ASN A 77 1.46 11.48 3.66
CA ASN A 77 0.02 11.64 3.81
C ASN A 77 -0.58 10.36 4.41
N PHE A 78 -1.55 10.54 5.30
CA PHE A 78 -2.35 9.48 5.89
C PHE A 78 -3.75 9.58 5.33
N ASP A 79 -4.23 8.51 4.73
CA ASP A 79 -5.57 8.43 4.16
C ASP A 79 -6.33 7.25 4.76
N ARG A 80 -7.64 7.45 4.92
CA ARG A 80 -8.58 6.35 5.01
C ARG A 80 -9.27 6.19 3.68
N ARG A 81 -9.19 5.00 3.10
CA ARG A 81 -9.73 4.68 1.78
C ARG A 81 -10.79 3.60 1.87
N PHE A 82 -11.59 3.47 0.82
CA PHE A 82 -12.63 2.45 0.71
C PHE A 82 -12.34 1.58 -0.50
N HIS A 83 -12.34 0.27 -0.30
CA HIS A 83 -12.25 -0.72 -1.37
C HIS A 83 -13.60 -1.38 -1.56
N ILE A 84 -14.02 -1.51 -2.81
CA ILE A 84 -15.15 -2.35 -3.20
C ILE A 84 -14.73 -3.13 -4.44
N ASP A 85 -15.01 -4.43 -4.43
CA ASP A 85 -14.92 -5.29 -5.60
C ASP A 85 -16.31 -5.89 -5.86
N ASN A 86 -16.56 -6.30 -7.09
CA ASN A 86 -17.80 -6.94 -7.55
C ASN A 86 -18.16 -8.22 -6.76
N THR A 87 -17.26 -8.73 -5.93
CA THR A 87 -17.37 -10.00 -5.21
C THR A 87 -17.57 -9.85 -3.69
N THR A 88 -17.38 -8.66 -3.12
CA THR A 88 -17.46 -8.43 -1.66
C THR A 88 -18.31 -7.21 -1.32
N THR A 89 -18.76 -7.12 -0.07
CA THR A 89 -19.47 -5.94 0.44
C THR A 89 -18.58 -4.69 0.50
N GLY A 90 -17.27 -4.81 0.28
CA GLY A 90 -16.32 -3.70 0.44
C GLY A 90 -15.83 -3.53 1.89
N PHE A 91 -14.77 -2.75 2.06
CA PHE A 91 -14.11 -2.49 3.34
C PHE A 91 -13.39 -1.13 3.34
N PHE A 92 -13.27 -0.52 4.52
CA PHE A 92 -12.37 0.62 4.72
C PHE A 92 -10.95 0.13 5.04
N TYR A 93 -9.94 0.92 4.68
CA TYR A 93 -8.56 0.60 5.01
C TYR A 93 -7.69 1.85 5.19
N ASP A 94 -6.64 1.71 5.99
CA ASP A 94 -5.57 2.71 6.11
C ASP A 94 -4.61 2.66 4.92
N ALA A 95 -4.19 3.83 4.48
CA ALA A 95 -3.11 4.00 3.54
C ALA A 95 -2.15 5.11 3.98
N ILE A 96 -0.85 4.87 3.78
CA ILE A 96 0.22 5.84 3.99
C ILE A 96 0.88 6.07 2.63
N GLU A 97 0.86 7.32 2.16
CA GLU A 97 1.60 7.72 0.97
C GLU A 97 2.84 8.53 1.35
N GLN A 98 3.99 8.12 0.84
CA GLN A 98 5.25 8.82 0.99
C GLN A 98 5.69 9.37 -0.36
N SER A 99 5.75 10.69 -0.49
CA SER A 99 6.38 11.32 -1.67
C SER A 99 7.89 11.18 -1.55
N LEU A 100 8.52 10.70 -2.62
CA LEU A 100 9.94 10.42 -2.70
C LEU A 100 10.65 11.38 -3.66
N SER A 101 11.90 11.68 -3.36
CA SER A 101 12.84 12.27 -4.30
C SER A 101 14.05 11.36 -4.40
N SER A 102 14.38 10.92 -5.61
CA SER A 102 15.54 10.10 -5.95
C SER A 102 16.44 10.87 -6.92
N THR A 103 17.75 10.75 -6.74
CA THR A 103 18.76 11.38 -7.60
C THR A 103 19.07 10.57 -8.86
N TYR A 104 18.75 9.27 -8.86
CA TYR A 104 19.15 8.36 -9.94
C TYR A 104 18.05 7.39 -10.36
N ILE A 105 17.48 6.60 -9.43
CA ILE A 105 16.55 5.51 -9.74
C ILE A 105 15.22 6.04 -10.27
N GLY A 106 14.88 7.29 -9.94
CA GLY A 106 13.63 7.91 -10.36
C GLY A 106 12.44 7.50 -9.50
N LEU A 107 12.66 7.10 -8.24
CA LEU A 107 11.58 6.87 -7.28
C LEU A 107 10.84 8.17 -6.98
N GLU A 108 9.51 8.14 -7.07
CA GLU A 108 8.64 9.31 -6.92
C GLU A 108 7.64 9.15 -5.76
N LYS A 109 7.14 7.94 -5.53
CA LYS A 109 6.17 7.67 -4.46
C LYS A 109 6.36 6.26 -3.91
N ALA A 110 6.06 6.09 -2.64
CA ALA A 110 5.76 4.81 -2.04
C ALA A 110 4.39 4.84 -1.38
N GLU A 111 3.70 3.71 -1.37
CA GLU A 111 2.38 3.56 -0.77
C GLU A 111 2.33 2.29 0.06
N THR A 112 2.02 2.43 1.35
CA THR A 112 1.59 1.34 2.22
C THR A 112 0.07 1.33 2.27
N SER A 113 -0.56 0.16 2.12
CA SER A 113 -2.01 0.01 2.24
C SER A 113 -2.37 -1.23 3.05
N ALA A 114 -3.35 -1.10 3.94
CA ALA A 114 -3.96 -2.23 4.64
C ALA A 114 -5.07 -2.87 3.79
N GLY A 115 -5.40 -4.12 4.13
CA GLY A 115 -6.51 -4.82 3.49
C GLY A 115 -6.18 -5.28 2.07
N SER A 116 -5.29 -6.28 1.91
CA SER A 116 -5.29 -7.05 0.66
C SER A 116 -6.61 -7.84 0.54
N PRO A 117 -7.23 -7.91 -0.65
CA PRO A 117 -8.51 -8.60 -0.89
C PRO A 117 -8.42 -10.13 -0.74
N ILE A 118 -7.27 -10.67 -0.34
CA ILE A 118 -7.02 -12.11 -0.23
C ILE A 118 -7.18 -12.54 1.24
N ASN A 119 -8.19 -13.36 1.52
CA ASN A 119 -8.73 -13.62 2.87
C ASN A 119 -7.94 -14.62 3.77
N ASN A 120 -6.60 -14.68 3.74
CA ASN A 120 -5.87 -15.79 4.41
C ASN A 120 -4.61 -15.51 5.27
N SER A 121 -4.40 -14.32 5.88
CA SER A 121 -3.20 -14.10 6.76
C SER A 121 -3.23 -12.82 7.61
N THR A 122 -2.26 -12.72 8.54
CA THR A 122 -2.10 -11.83 9.70
C THR A 122 -1.47 -10.45 9.43
N MET A 123 -0.61 -10.29 8.41
CA MET A 123 -0.08 -8.98 7.93
C MET A 123 -0.68 -8.70 6.56
N ASN A 124 -1.88 -8.15 6.55
CA ASN A 124 -2.69 -7.98 5.34
C ASN A 124 -2.37 -6.70 4.56
N GLU A 125 -1.10 -6.32 4.46
CA GLU A 125 -0.66 -5.06 3.87
C GLU A 125 0.15 -5.24 2.58
N ASN A 126 0.18 -4.18 1.77
CA ASN A 126 0.95 -4.10 0.55
C ASN A 126 1.75 -2.79 0.52
N TYR A 127 2.99 -2.89 0.03
CA TYR A 127 3.87 -1.76 -0.20
C TYR A 127 4.20 -1.69 -1.69
N ARG A 128 3.81 -0.57 -2.29
CA ARG A 128 4.04 -0.25 -3.69
C ARG A 128 5.10 0.83 -3.81
N ILE A 129 5.95 0.71 -4.82
CA ILE A 129 6.90 1.75 -5.22
C ILE A 129 6.56 2.23 -6.61
N PHE A 130 6.49 3.55 -6.79
CA PHE A 130 6.18 4.24 -8.03
C PHE A 130 7.42 4.98 -8.55
N PHE A 131 7.63 4.87 -9.85
CA PHE A 131 8.72 5.49 -10.58
C PHE A 131 8.20 6.66 -11.42
N ASN A 132 9.05 7.65 -11.65
CA ASN A 132 8.75 8.81 -12.50
C ASN A 132 8.47 8.45 -13.98
N SER A 133 8.72 7.21 -14.39
CA SER A 133 8.30 6.65 -15.68
C SER A 133 6.79 6.38 -15.75
N GLY A 134 6.08 6.46 -14.62
CA GLY A 134 4.68 6.05 -14.47
C GLY A 134 4.49 4.56 -14.13
N SER A 135 5.58 3.78 -14.14
CA SER A 135 5.55 2.37 -13.69
C SER A 135 5.46 2.30 -12.17
N TYR A 136 4.80 1.27 -11.66
CA TYR A 136 4.80 0.95 -10.24
C TYR A 136 4.82 -0.55 -10.04
N TYR A 137 5.19 -1.01 -8.84
CA TYR A 137 5.21 -2.44 -8.52
C TYR A 137 4.85 -2.65 -7.06
N SER A 138 4.16 -3.76 -6.79
CA SER A 138 3.98 -4.26 -5.43
C SER A 138 5.23 -5.04 -5.03
N VAL A 139 6.00 -4.53 -4.07
CA VAL A 139 7.36 -5.02 -3.79
C VAL A 139 7.49 -5.68 -2.43
N PHE A 140 6.50 -5.53 -1.54
CA PHE A 140 6.51 -6.19 -0.24
C PHE A 140 5.10 -6.53 0.25
N ILE A 141 4.77 -7.82 0.20
CA ILE A 141 3.49 -8.41 0.64
C ILE A 141 3.84 -9.68 1.44
N PRO A 142 4.19 -9.54 2.74
CA PRO A 142 4.71 -10.62 3.57
C PRO A 142 3.70 -11.76 3.78
N LYS A 143 2.41 -11.45 3.59
CA LYS A 143 1.31 -12.42 3.67
C LYS A 143 1.39 -13.56 2.67
N PHE A 144 1.98 -13.34 1.49
CA PHE A 144 2.03 -14.42 0.52
C PHE A 144 2.96 -15.54 0.96
N PRO A 145 2.63 -16.81 0.69
CA PRO A 145 3.53 -17.90 1.01
C PRO A 145 4.87 -17.73 0.30
N VAL A 146 5.94 -18.07 1.01
CA VAL A 146 7.26 -18.22 0.38
C VAL A 146 7.15 -19.23 -0.76
N ASP A 147 7.87 -18.98 -1.85
CA ASP A 147 7.90 -19.77 -3.07
C ASP A 147 6.57 -19.83 -3.86
N SER A 148 5.58 -18.99 -3.52
CA SER A 148 4.31 -18.91 -4.26
C SER A 148 4.19 -17.63 -5.08
N MET A 149 4.26 -17.76 -6.40
CA MET A 149 4.06 -16.64 -7.33
C MET A 149 2.60 -16.19 -7.38
N GLN A 150 2.40 -14.88 -7.31
CA GLN A 150 1.10 -14.22 -7.35
C GLN A 150 1.00 -13.35 -8.59
N LEU A 151 -0.08 -13.52 -9.35
CA LEU A 151 -0.34 -12.76 -10.56
C LEU A 151 -1.12 -11.50 -10.18
N LEU A 152 -0.43 -10.39 -9.92
CA LEU A 152 -1.06 -9.13 -9.51
C LEU A 152 -1.45 -8.24 -10.70
N GLY A 153 -1.18 -8.70 -11.93
CA GLY A 153 -1.47 -8.00 -13.17
C GLY A 153 -0.28 -7.20 -13.70
N ASP A 154 -0.39 -6.75 -14.95
CA ASP A 154 0.72 -6.13 -15.70
C ASP A 154 1.30 -4.89 -15.01
N ALA A 155 0.44 -4.12 -14.34
CA ALA A 155 0.81 -2.88 -13.68
C ALA A 155 1.46 -3.08 -12.30
N GLU A 156 1.21 -4.22 -11.61
CA GLU A 156 1.84 -4.50 -10.30
C GLU A 156 3.02 -5.48 -10.41
N GLY A 157 3.07 -6.25 -11.50
CA GLY A 157 4.03 -7.33 -11.72
C GLY A 157 3.64 -8.64 -11.03
N ASN A 158 4.28 -9.73 -11.45
CA ASN A 158 4.11 -11.03 -10.77
C ASN A 158 5.01 -11.06 -9.54
N TYR A 159 4.40 -11.18 -8.37
CA TYR A 159 5.07 -11.06 -7.08
C TYR A 159 5.40 -12.43 -6.47
N GLN A 160 6.50 -12.53 -5.72
CA GLN A 160 6.81 -13.71 -4.91
C GLN A 160 7.60 -13.33 -3.64
N ASN A 161 7.31 -14.00 -2.52
CA ASN A 161 8.22 -14.04 -1.37
C ASN A 161 9.25 -15.14 -1.62
N LEU A 162 10.54 -14.80 -1.64
CA LEU A 162 11.63 -15.75 -1.87
C LEU A 162 12.18 -16.33 -0.56
N ALA A 163 12.32 -15.50 0.47
CA ALA A 163 12.82 -15.95 1.77
C ALA A 163 12.50 -14.96 2.89
N PHE A 164 12.56 -15.46 4.12
CA PHE A 164 12.68 -14.65 5.33
C PHE A 164 13.95 -15.04 6.08
N HIS A 165 14.78 -14.06 6.41
CA HIS A 165 16.03 -14.25 7.11
C HIS A 165 15.97 -13.59 8.49
N ASN A 166 16.15 -14.38 9.56
CA ASN A 166 16.30 -13.80 10.91
C ASN A 166 17.49 -12.82 10.95
N GLN A 167 18.56 -13.13 10.21
CA GLN A 167 19.72 -12.27 10.02
C GLN A 167 20.24 -12.40 8.59
N LEU A 168 20.65 -11.29 7.99
CA LEU A 168 21.31 -11.25 6.69
C LEU A 168 22.44 -10.24 6.70
N GLU A 169 23.65 -10.67 6.33
CA GLU A 169 24.79 -9.78 6.15
C GLU A 169 24.81 -9.23 4.73
N ILE A 170 24.79 -7.90 4.59
CA ILE A 170 24.94 -7.21 3.32
C ILE A 170 26.07 -6.19 3.47
N GLN A 171 27.14 -6.36 2.68
CA GLN A 171 28.32 -5.48 2.71
C GLN A 171 28.93 -5.27 4.11
N GLY A 172 29.06 -6.33 4.91
CA GLY A 172 29.66 -6.24 6.25
C GLY A 172 28.73 -5.71 7.34
N ARG A 173 27.48 -5.39 7.00
CA ARG A 173 26.45 -4.98 7.97
C ARG A 173 25.41 -6.08 8.14
N ILE A 174 25.13 -6.44 9.39
CA ILE A 174 24.09 -7.40 9.73
C ILE A 174 22.76 -6.66 9.89
N TYR A 175 21.75 -7.11 9.14
CA TYR A 175 20.36 -6.71 9.26
C TYR A 175 19.56 -7.85 9.88
N THR A 176 18.57 -7.53 10.70
CA THR A 176 17.67 -8.51 11.33
C THR A 176 16.29 -8.47 10.67
N ASP A 177 15.59 -9.61 10.73
CA ASP A 177 14.23 -9.78 10.21
C ASP A 177 14.12 -9.24 8.77
N VAL A 178 14.75 -9.92 7.82
CA VAL A 178 14.85 -9.47 6.43
C VAL A 178 13.95 -10.30 5.52
N PHE A 179 13.00 -9.64 4.88
CA PHE A 179 12.22 -10.24 3.79
C PHE A 179 12.95 -10.08 2.47
N HIS A 180 13.07 -11.18 1.74
CA HIS A 180 13.56 -11.21 0.36
C HIS A 180 12.38 -11.50 -0.57
N THR A 181 12.08 -10.56 -1.45
CA THR A 181 10.92 -10.62 -2.36
C THR A 181 11.37 -10.44 -3.80
N GLN A 182 10.50 -10.80 -4.73
CA GLN A 182 10.74 -10.67 -6.16
C GLN A 182 9.50 -10.14 -6.88
N VAL A 183 9.75 -9.35 -7.92
CA VAL A 183 8.76 -8.94 -8.91
C VAL A 183 9.27 -9.27 -10.31
N ILE A 184 8.49 -10.01 -11.08
CA ILE A 184 8.70 -10.21 -12.52
C ILE A 184 7.80 -9.22 -13.26
N PHE A 185 8.39 -8.38 -14.10
CA PHE A 185 7.68 -7.34 -14.85
C PHE A 185 7.82 -7.54 -16.36
N ASN A 186 6.91 -6.94 -17.14
CA ASN A 186 6.82 -7.10 -18.60
C ASN A 186 6.71 -8.59 -19.01
N VAL A 187 5.89 -9.36 -18.29
CA VAL A 187 5.76 -10.80 -18.48
C VAL A 187 5.26 -11.11 -19.88
N GLY A 188 5.95 -12.02 -20.58
CA GLY A 188 5.62 -12.38 -21.96
C GLY A 188 6.04 -11.35 -23.02
N GLN A 189 6.74 -10.28 -22.64
CA GLN A 189 7.32 -9.31 -23.56
C GLN A 189 8.82 -9.58 -23.77
N VAL A 190 9.37 -9.03 -24.86
CA VAL A 190 10.80 -9.18 -25.22
C VAL A 190 11.72 -8.63 -24.12
N ASP A 191 11.25 -7.64 -23.38
CA ASP A 191 12.00 -6.93 -22.34
C ASP A 191 11.58 -7.36 -20.93
N GLN A 192 11.07 -8.59 -20.76
CA GLN A 192 10.78 -9.15 -19.43
C GLN A 192 11.99 -9.00 -18.51
N GLY A 193 11.73 -8.57 -17.28
CA GLY A 193 12.77 -8.41 -16.27
C GLY A 193 12.33 -8.87 -14.89
N ILE A 194 13.31 -8.94 -14.00
CA ILE A 194 13.18 -9.38 -12.62
C ILE A 194 13.78 -8.31 -11.73
N MET A 195 13.04 -7.92 -10.70
CA MET A 195 13.58 -7.17 -9.58
C MET A 195 13.48 -8.00 -8.31
N GLU A 196 14.52 -7.92 -7.49
CA GLU A 196 14.52 -8.53 -6.16
C GLU A 196 14.71 -7.44 -5.12
N PHE A 197 14.00 -7.52 -4.00
CA PHE A 197 14.03 -6.52 -2.94
C PHE A 197 14.32 -7.19 -1.60
N PHE A 198 15.06 -6.48 -0.75
CA PHE A 198 15.40 -6.90 0.61
C PHE A 198 14.92 -5.84 1.58
N PHE A 199 13.89 -6.16 2.35
CA PHE A 199 13.30 -5.27 3.36
C PHE A 199 13.73 -5.73 4.74
N ALA A 200 14.48 -4.90 5.46
CA ALA A 200 14.88 -5.16 6.84
C ALA A 200 14.07 -4.32 7.81
N LYS A 201 13.72 -4.91 8.95
CA LYS A 201 13.00 -4.20 10.01
C LYS A 201 13.79 -2.97 10.47
N ASP A 202 13.09 -1.85 10.64
CA ASP A 202 13.63 -0.55 11.06
C ASP A 202 14.57 0.14 10.05
N PHE A 203 14.88 -0.51 8.92
CA PHE A 203 15.70 0.04 7.85
C PHE A 203 14.94 0.18 6.52
N GLY A 204 13.83 -0.52 6.37
CA GLY A 204 13.10 -0.62 5.11
C GLY A 204 13.91 -1.28 4.01
N LEU A 205 13.90 -0.71 2.80
CA LEU A 205 14.62 -1.29 1.66
C LEU A 205 16.14 -1.17 1.88
N VAL A 206 16.84 -2.28 2.05
CA VAL A 206 18.30 -2.29 2.30
C VAL A 206 19.11 -2.73 1.08
N LYS A 207 18.47 -3.42 0.14
CA LYS A 207 19.06 -3.84 -1.12
C LYS A 207 17.97 -4.07 -2.15
N TYR A 208 18.24 -3.75 -3.40
CA TYR A 208 17.45 -4.26 -4.51
C TYR A 208 18.31 -4.54 -5.74
N THR A 209 17.82 -5.43 -6.60
CA THR A 209 18.47 -5.75 -7.87
C THR A 209 17.49 -5.60 -9.01
N LYS A 210 18.00 -5.33 -10.22
CA LYS A 210 17.24 -5.36 -11.47
C LYS A 210 18.03 -6.12 -12.52
N LYS A 211 17.44 -7.20 -13.02
CA LYS A 211 17.96 -8.04 -14.09
C LYS A 211 16.98 -7.96 -15.27
N GLN A 212 17.45 -7.54 -16.43
CA GLN A 212 16.60 -7.40 -17.62
C GLN A 212 17.44 -7.59 -18.88
N LEU A 213 16.86 -8.16 -19.93
CA LEU A 213 17.48 -8.24 -21.24
C LEU A 213 16.76 -7.27 -22.18
N ILE A 214 17.48 -6.32 -22.77
CA ILE A 214 16.92 -5.36 -23.74
C ILE A 214 17.82 -5.34 -24.97
N ASN A 215 17.33 -5.78 -26.14
CA ASN A 215 18.09 -5.78 -27.39
C ASN A 215 19.48 -6.43 -27.24
N ASP A 216 19.55 -7.63 -26.66
CA ASP A 216 20.77 -8.38 -26.33
C ASP A 216 21.72 -7.73 -25.30
N ILE A 217 21.33 -6.60 -24.71
CA ILE A 217 22.06 -5.96 -23.61
C ILE A 217 21.49 -6.46 -22.29
N GLN A 218 22.32 -7.13 -21.51
CA GLN A 218 21.98 -7.56 -20.15
C GLN A 218 22.18 -6.40 -19.17
N ILE A 219 21.09 -5.95 -18.57
CA ILE A 219 21.08 -5.06 -17.41
C ILE A 219 21.19 -5.95 -16.17
N ASN A 220 22.18 -5.66 -15.33
CA ASN A 220 22.35 -6.30 -14.04
C ASN A 220 22.75 -5.24 -13.01
N ASP A 221 21.73 -4.60 -12.45
CA ASP A 221 21.89 -3.55 -11.47
C ASP A 221 21.74 -4.15 -10.08
N GLU A 222 22.67 -3.86 -9.19
CA GLU A 222 22.54 -4.13 -7.76
C GLU A 222 22.83 -2.84 -7.00
N TRP A 223 21.92 -2.49 -6.11
CA TRP A 223 21.99 -1.31 -5.28
C TRP A 223 21.87 -1.70 -3.82
N VAL A 224 22.82 -1.24 -3.02
CA VAL A 224 22.94 -1.62 -1.61
C VAL A 224 22.94 -0.37 -0.75
N LEU A 225 22.22 -0.42 0.37
CA LEU A 225 22.18 0.65 1.35
C LEU A 225 23.54 0.81 2.03
N THR A 226 24.09 2.02 1.91
CA THR A 226 25.36 2.40 2.55
C THR A 226 25.15 3.27 3.79
N ASN A 227 24.13 4.12 3.78
CA ASN A 227 23.79 4.99 4.89
C ASN A 227 22.29 5.31 4.89
N SER A 228 21.72 5.61 6.05
CA SER A 228 20.34 6.07 6.20
C SER A 228 20.16 6.90 7.45
N MET A 229 19.15 7.76 7.45
CA MET A 229 18.61 8.40 8.63
C MET A 229 17.10 8.26 8.54
N LEU A 230 16.52 7.50 9.44
CA LEU A 230 15.11 7.13 9.37
C LEU A 230 14.42 7.58 10.65
N THR A 231 13.33 8.31 10.48
CA THR A 231 12.45 8.72 11.57
C THR A 231 11.15 7.95 11.41
N ARG A 232 10.65 7.38 12.50
CA ARG A 232 9.37 6.67 12.48
C ARG A 232 8.23 7.66 12.44
N ILE A 233 7.17 7.28 11.74
CA ILE A 233 5.88 7.94 11.89
C ILE A 233 5.41 7.71 13.34
N PRO A 234 4.91 8.75 14.02
CA PRO A 234 4.42 8.68 15.40
C PRO A 234 3.12 7.89 15.55
#